data_AF-A0A7C2MU12-F1
#
_entry.id   AF-A0A7C2MU12-F1
#
_cell.length_a   1.000
_cell.length_b   1.000
_cell.length_c   1.000
_cell.angle_alpha   90.00
_cell.angle_beta   90.00
_cell.angle_gamma   90.00
#
_symmetry.space_group_name_H-M   'P 1'
#
loop_
_entity.id
_entity.type
_entity.pdbx_description
1 polymer ?
#
loop_
_entity_poly.entity_id
_entity_poly.type
_entity_poly.pdbx_seq_one_letter_code
_entity_poly.pdbx_strand_id
1 'polypeptide(L)'
;MIASTEYNGRGSLARVPRIVRVRSPLPLIGHIAFGIIDRGTNLIQVRPYSACHLSCIFCSVDAGPNTRSRVAEFIVDIDYMIEWIHYVLAHKRSRKIHVLIDGVGEPLLHPNIVDLVYGLREIERIGEIAVETHGAVLSESLIRRLRDAGLTRINVSIDSLNPSRASMLANTGWYDVRRVAEMALYANSIGLDVMITPVWIPGVNDGDIEEIVVWASRSIRNRSSPILGIQKYIAHKRGRKILGVKESSWSEFYRYLEELERRTGVKLRISMEDFKVRPDNSVPKPLSAGEKIIAKIYSIGWLRGEFIGYARGRVITIVGIEDLAEGLELMVRITHDRDNIYLARVAR
;
A
#
# COMPACT_ATOMS: atom_id res chain seq x y z
N MET A 1 -17.22 -49.44 -6.68
CA MET A 1 -17.44 -49.10 -5.25
C MET A 1 -16.27 -48.24 -4.80
N ILE A 2 -16.41 -46.92 -4.92
CA ILE A 2 -15.43 -45.95 -4.42
C ILE A 2 -16.06 -45.40 -3.14
N ALA A 3 -15.45 -45.72 -2.01
CA ALA A 3 -15.92 -45.32 -0.70
C ALA A 3 -15.83 -43.79 -0.57
N SER A 4 -16.99 -43.19 -0.30
CA SER A 4 -17.14 -41.82 0.16
C SER A 4 -16.55 -41.69 1.56
N THR A 5 -15.40 -41.02 1.69
CA THR A 5 -14.97 -40.48 2.99
C THR A 5 -15.66 -39.14 3.20
N GLU A 6 -16.70 -39.16 4.03
CA GLU A 6 -17.35 -37.96 4.57
C GLU A 6 -16.34 -37.16 5.40
N TYR A 7 -16.11 -35.92 4.99
CA TYR A 7 -15.32 -34.95 5.74
C TYR A 7 -16.21 -34.27 6.77
N ASN A 8 -16.19 -34.78 8.02
CA ASN A 8 -16.84 -34.15 9.16
C ASN A 8 -15.77 -33.55 10.08
N GLY A 9 -15.68 -32.21 10.14
CA GLY A 9 -14.73 -31.57 11.05
C GLY A 9 -14.57 -30.07 10.88
N ARG A 10 -15.52 -29.30 11.42
CA ARG A 10 -15.37 -27.93 11.99
C ARG A 10 -14.02 -27.23 11.73
N GLY A 11 -13.82 -26.73 10.52
CA GLY A 11 -12.90 -25.64 10.23
C GLY A 11 -13.73 -24.49 9.68
N SER A 12 -13.69 -23.31 10.31
CA SER A 12 -14.27 -22.13 9.67
C SER A 12 -13.53 -21.93 8.34
N LEU A 13 -14.19 -22.21 7.22
CA LEU A 13 -13.70 -21.80 5.90
C LEU A 13 -13.36 -20.33 6.04
N ALA A 14 -12.07 -19.99 5.92
CA ALA A 14 -11.62 -18.61 5.93
C ALA A 14 -12.47 -17.89 4.88
N ARG A 15 -13.31 -16.93 5.32
CA ARG A 15 -14.19 -16.21 4.40
C ARG A 15 -13.28 -15.44 3.45
N VAL A 16 -13.20 -15.90 2.20
CA VAL A 16 -12.46 -15.20 1.16
C VAL A 16 -13.09 -13.81 1.02
N PRO A 17 -12.30 -12.71 1.15
CA PRO A 17 -12.83 -11.38 0.98
C PRO A 17 -13.51 -11.20 -0.39
N ARG A 18 -14.66 -10.52 -0.44
CA ARG A 18 -15.33 -10.21 -1.70
C ARG A 18 -14.50 -9.18 -2.47
N ILE A 19 -14.22 -9.44 -3.75
CA ILE A 19 -13.59 -8.44 -4.61
C ILE A 19 -14.67 -7.46 -5.10
N VAL A 20 -14.54 -6.19 -4.73
CA VAL A 20 -15.38 -5.07 -5.18
C VAL A 20 -14.66 -4.37 -6.32
N ARG A 21 -15.32 -4.31 -7.49
CA ARG A 21 -14.83 -3.52 -8.62
C ARG A 21 -15.19 -2.05 -8.43
N VAL A 22 -14.18 -1.20 -8.44
CA VAL A 22 -14.29 0.24 -8.31
C VAL A 22 -14.29 0.86 -9.71
N ARG A 23 -15.41 1.49 -10.06
CA ARG A 23 -15.69 2.13 -11.34
C ARG A 23 -16.72 3.25 -11.15
N SER A 24 -16.98 4.02 -12.19
CA SER A 24 -18.09 4.98 -12.22
C SER A 24 -19.41 4.33 -11.73
N PRO A 25 -20.20 5.01 -10.88
CA PRO A 25 -20.08 6.41 -10.45
C PRO A 25 -19.23 6.64 -9.19
N LEU A 26 -18.54 5.63 -8.64
CA LEU A 26 -17.79 5.79 -7.40
C LEU A 26 -16.55 6.67 -7.62
N PRO A 27 -16.33 7.72 -6.80
CA PRO A 27 -15.11 8.52 -6.87
C PRO A 27 -13.84 7.72 -6.55
N LEU A 28 -12.66 8.23 -6.95
CA LEU A 28 -11.37 7.65 -6.58
C LEU A 28 -10.61 8.44 -5.51
N ILE A 29 -11.26 9.40 -4.85
CA ILE A 29 -10.70 10.16 -3.73
C ILE A 29 -11.70 10.05 -2.57
N GLY A 30 -11.24 9.75 -1.36
CA GLY A 30 -12.15 9.56 -0.22
C GLY A 30 -11.81 8.39 0.69
N HIS A 31 -11.02 7.43 0.20
CA HIS A 31 -10.83 6.14 0.84
C HIS A 31 -9.35 5.77 0.96
N ILE A 32 -8.99 5.08 2.05
CA ILE A 32 -7.59 4.68 2.28
C ILE A 32 -7.20 3.44 1.44
N ALA A 33 -8.12 2.52 1.15
CA ALA A 33 -7.76 1.22 0.57
C ALA A 33 -7.53 1.22 -0.95
N PHE A 34 -8.05 2.22 -1.68
CA PHE A 34 -8.01 2.28 -3.15
C PHE A 34 -8.10 3.72 -3.64
N GLY A 35 -7.81 3.94 -4.92
CA GLY A 35 -7.93 5.25 -5.57
C GLY A 35 -6.67 6.09 -5.42
N ILE A 36 -6.82 7.40 -5.25
CA ILE A 36 -5.73 8.37 -5.21
C ILE A 36 -5.72 9.09 -3.87
N ILE A 37 -4.55 9.14 -3.23
CA ILE A 37 -4.34 9.91 -2.01
C ILE A 37 -3.42 11.09 -2.34
N ASP A 38 -3.90 12.28 -2.00
CA ASP A 38 -3.17 13.53 -2.12
C ASP A 38 -2.99 14.18 -0.75
N ARG A 39 -1.73 14.48 -0.41
CA ARG A 39 -1.32 15.06 0.88
C ARG A 39 -0.73 16.47 0.72
N GLY A 40 -1.03 17.16 -0.39
CA GLY A 40 -0.56 18.53 -0.61
C GLY A 40 0.92 18.62 -0.97
N THR A 41 1.42 17.62 -1.70
CA THR A 41 2.77 17.64 -2.27
C THR A 41 2.72 17.36 -3.76
N ASN A 42 3.86 17.46 -4.44
CA ASN A 42 4.00 17.00 -5.83
C ASN A 42 4.13 15.47 -5.95
N LEU A 43 3.94 14.70 -4.86
CA LEU A 43 3.80 13.24 -4.88
C LEU A 43 2.34 12.86 -4.63
N ILE A 44 1.79 12.00 -5.48
CA ILE A 44 0.49 11.37 -5.28
C ILE A 44 0.65 9.86 -5.09
N GLN A 45 -0.20 9.27 -4.24
CA GLN A 45 -0.26 7.82 -4.08
C GLN A 45 -1.40 7.26 -4.92
N VAL A 46 -1.14 6.19 -5.66
CA VAL A 46 -2.10 5.52 -6.53
C VAL A 46 -2.27 4.08 -6.05
N ARG A 47 -3.49 3.71 -5.67
CA ARG A 47 -3.84 2.42 -5.06
C ARG A 47 -4.79 1.64 -5.98
N PRO A 48 -4.26 0.88 -6.95
CA PRO A 48 -5.08 0.17 -7.92
C PRO A 48 -5.71 -1.11 -7.35
N TYR A 49 -5.09 -1.68 -6.30
CA TYR A 49 -5.50 -2.97 -5.75
C TYR A 49 -5.21 -3.08 -4.26
N SER A 50 -6.13 -3.66 -3.49
CA SER A 50 -6.00 -3.75 -2.03
C SER A 50 -5.72 -5.14 -1.49
N ALA A 51 -5.87 -6.20 -2.30
CA ALA A 51 -5.61 -7.57 -1.87
C ALA A 51 -4.10 -7.85 -1.75
N CYS A 52 -3.74 -8.87 -0.97
CA CYS A 52 -2.37 -9.32 -0.80
C CYS A 52 -2.32 -10.85 -0.79
N HIS A 53 -1.21 -11.42 -1.25
CA HIS A 53 -0.97 -12.86 -1.22
C HIS A 53 -0.15 -13.31 0.00
N LEU A 54 0.44 -12.37 0.75
CA LEU A 54 1.20 -12.64 1.98
C LEU A 54 0.38 -12.34 3.23
N SER A 55 0.77 -12.92 4.36
CA SER A 55 0.12 -12.74 5.65
C SER A 55 1.07 -12.26 6.76
N CYS A 56 1.97 -11.32 6.45
CA CYS A 56 3.04 -10.87 7.35
C CYS A 56 2.56 -10.54 8.77
N ILE A 57 3.23 -11.09 9.78
CA ILE A 57 2.78 -11.09 11.19
C ILE A 57 2.72 -9.69 11.83
N PHE A 58 3.35 -8.69 11.19
CA PHE A 58 3.39 -7.28 11.60
C PHE A 58 2.58 -6.34 10.70
N CYS A 59 1.80 -6.88 9.74
CA CYS A 59 1.06 -6.07 8.78
C CYS A 59 0.04 -5.15 9.47
N SER A 60 0.27 -3.84 9.38
CA SER A 60 -0.55 -2.78 10.02
C SER A 60 -2.01 -2.75 9.55
N VAL A 61 -2.30 -3.38 8.42
CA VAL A 61 -3.61 -3.38 7.77
C VAL A 61 -4.24 -4.78 7.69
N ASP A 62 -3.64 -5.80 8.30
CA ASP A 62 -4.18 -7.19 8.33
C ASP A 62 -4.50 -7.75 6.94
N ALA A 63 -3.61 -7.52 5.97
CA ALA A 63 -3.75 -7.98 4.60
C ALA A 63 -3.50 -9.49 4.47
N GLY A 64 -4.08 -10.08 3.42
CA GLY A 64 -3.76 -11.43 3.00
C GLY A 64 -4.79 -12.50 3.37
N PRO A 65 -4.52 -13.75 2.97
CA PRO A 65 -5.45 -14.86 3.17
C PRO A 65 -5.78 -15.14 4.64
N ASN A 66 -4.87 -14.81 5.58
CA ASN A 66 -5.09 -14.99 7.02
C ASN A 66 -5.71 -13.76 7.70
N THR A 67 -6.30 -12.83 6.93
CA THR A 67 -7.00 -11.68 7.49
C THR A 67 -8.13 -12.12 8.42
N ARG A 68 -8.32 -11.37 9.52
CA ARG A 68 -9.39 -11.61 10.49
C ARG A 68 -10.44 -10.50 10.47
N SER A 69 -10.12 -9.37 9.84
CA SER A 69 -10.90 -8.15 9.92
C SER A 69 -11.45 -7.68 8.57
N ARG A 70 -10.79 -8.02 7.46
CA ARG A 70 -11.21 -7.62 6.11
C ARG A 70 -12.30 -8.52 5.58
N VAL A 71 -13.30 -7.91 4.96
CA VAL A 71 -14.44 -8.60 4.35
C VAL A 71 -14.52 -8.33 2.84
N ALA A 72 -13.83 -7.30 2.36
CA ALA A 72 -13.74 -6.96 0.95
C ALA A 72 -12.31 -6.58 0.58
N GLU A 73 -11.99 -6.69 -0.70
CA GLU A 73 -10.83 -6.06 -1.34
C GLU A 73 -11.30 -5.32 -2.59
N PHE A 74 -10.57 -4.30 -3.02
CA PHE A 74 -10.95 -3.38 -4.07
C PHE A 74 -9.98 -3.51 -5.23
N ILE A 75 -10.55 -3.52 -6.43
CA ILE A 75 -9.81 -3.43 -7.70
C ILE A 75 -10.35 -2.26 -8.50
N VAL A 76 -9.47 -1.35 -8.90
CA VAL A 76 -9.84 -0.14 -9.65
C VAL A 76 -9.57 -0.37 -11.13
N ASP A 77 -10.54 -0.03 -11.97
CA ASP A 77 -10.33 0.01 -13.41
C ASP A 77 -9.24 1.03 -13.77
N ILE A 78 -8.25 0.63 -14.57
CA ILE A 78 -7.06 1.47 -14.81
C ILE A 78 -7.35 2.67 -15.71
N ASP A 79 -8.26 2.55 -16.68
CA ASP A 79 -8.64 3.68 -17.54
C ASP A 79 -9.33 4.74 -16.68
N TYR A 80 -10.24 4.29 -15.80
CA TYR A 80 -10.87 5.15 -14.81
C TYR A 80 -9.87 5.76 -13.81
N MET A 81 -8.81 5.03 -13.43
CA MET A 81 -7.72 5.58 -12.62
C MET A 81 -7.01 6.73 -13.36
N ILE A 82 -6.69 6.56 -14.64
CA ILE A 82 -6.04 7.59 -15.47
C ILE A 82 -6.92 8.84 -15.57
N GLU A 83 -8.23 8.69 -15.78
CA GLU A 83 -9.17 9.83 -15.78
C GLU A 83 -9.11 10.64 -14.47
N TRP A 84 -9.10 9.97 -13.33
CA TRP A 84 -9.00 10.64 -12.03
C TRP A 84 -7.62 11.24 -11.76
N ILE A 85 -6.55 10.66 -12.30
CA ILE A 85 -5.22 11.28 -12.27
C ILE A 85 -5.26 12.62 -13.00
N HIS A 86 -5.89 12.70 -14.18
CA HIS A 86 -6.06 13.99 -14.86
C HIS A 86 -6.83 15.02 -14.02
N TYR A 87 -7.90 14.59 -13.33
CA TYR A 87 -8.60 15.45 -12.37
C TYR A 87 -7.67 15.97 -11.27
N VAL A 88 -6.86 15.11 -10.64
CA VAL A 88 -5.91 15.50 -9.59
C VAL A 88 -4.87 16.48 -10.14
N LEU A 89 -4.30 16.19 -11.31
CA LEU A 89 -3.28 17.01 -11.96
C LEU A 89 -3.80 18.40 -12.31
N ALA A 90 -5.07 18.56 -12.66
CA ALA A 90 -5.69 19.86 -12.91
C ALA A 90 -5.63 20.81 -11.69
N HIS A 91 -5.51 20.26 -10.48
CA HIS A 91 -5.38 21.02 -9.24
C HIS A 91 -3.93 21.25 -8.80
N LYS A 92 -2.96 20.55 -9.40
CA LYS A 92 -1.53 20.65 -9.06
C LYS A 92 -0.85 21.80 -9.77
N ARG A 93 0.07 22.50 -9.09
CA ARG A 93 0.89 23.57 -9.69
C ARG A 93 2.21 23.05 -10.26
N SER A 94 2.79 21.99 -9.71
CA SER A 94 4.06 21.48 -10.20
C SER A 94 3.94 20.97 -11.64
N ARG A 95 4.97 21.30 -12.44
CA ARG A 95 5.13 20.74 -13.79
C ARG A 95 5.56 19.28 -13.78
N LYS A 96 6.15 18.81 -12.67
CA LYS A 96 6.57 17.44 -12.46
C LYS A 96 5.92 16.87 -11.20
N ILE A 97 5.10 15.85 -11.39
CA ILE A 97 4.36 15.13 -10.34
C ILE A 97 4.88 13.70 -10.25
N HIS A 98 5.28 13.28 -9.06
CA HIS A 98 5.73 11.93 -8.79
C HIS A 98 4.53 11.06 -8.41
N VAL A 99 4.59 9.78 -8.78
CA VAL A 99 3.57 8.80 -8.47
C VAL A 99 4.20 7.65 -7.69
N LEU A 100 3.63 7.36 -6.52
CA LEU A 100 3.91 6.14 -5.79
C LEU A 100 2.71 5.22 -5.95
N ILE A 101 2.90 4.13 -6.69
CA ILE A 101 1.93 3.03 -6.74
C ILE A 101 2.12 2.20 -5.47
N ASP A 102 1.22 2.39 -4.51
CA ASP A 102 1.22 1.67 -3.24
C ASP A 102 -0.11 0.94 -3.05
N GLY A 103 -0.34 0.43 -1.85
CA GLY A 103 -1.59 -0.21 -1.52
C GLY A 103 -1.69 -0.57 -0.05
N VAL A 104 -2.88 -0.98 0.34
CA VAL A 104 -3.09 -1.73 1.59
C VAL A 104 -2.95 -3.24 1.35
N GLY A 105 -2.18 -3.62 0.35
CA GLY A 105 -1.95 -4.98 -0.13
C GLY A 105 -0.76 -5.01 -1.08
N GLU A 106 -0.79 -5.91 -2.07
CA GLU A 106 0.25 -6.01 -3.10
C GLU A 106 -0.25 -5.41 -4.42
N PRO A 107 0.19 -4.21 -4.82
CA PRO A 107 -0.29 -3.55 -6.04
C PRO A 107 0.09 -4.32 -7.32
N LEU A 108 1.21 -5.05 -7.32
CA LEU A 108 1.64 -5.83 -8.49
C LEU A 108 0.73 -7.04 -8.79
N LEU A 109 -0.22 -7.38 -7.92
CA LEU A 109 -1.26 -8.36 -8.22
C LEU A 109 -2.37 -7.81 -9.14
N HIS A 110 -2.38 -6.50 -9.42
CA HIS A 110 -3.33 -5.95 -10.38
C HIS A 110 -3.01 -6.49 -11.79
N PRO A 111 -3.96 -7.13 -12.49
CA PRO A 111 -3.70 -7.80 -13.78
C PRO A 111 -3.18 -6.84 -14.86
N ASN A 112 -3.61 -5.58 -14.81
CA ASN A 112 -3.21 -4.52 -15.74
C ASN A 112 -2.19 -3.52 -15.15
N ILE A 113 -1.33 -3.96 -14.22
CA ILE A 113 -0.36 -3.06 -13.58
C ILE A 113 0.62 -2.43 -14.57
N VAL A 114 1.04 -3.18 -15.60
CA VAL A 114 1.94 -2.68 -16.65
C VAL A 114 1.26 -1.58 -17.46
N ASP A 115 -0.01 -1.78 -17.80
CA ASP A 115 -0.81 -0.82 -18.57
C ASP A 115 -1.04 0.47 -17.77
N LEU A 116 -1.24 0.36 -16.44
CA LEU A 116 -1.30 1.53 -15.55
C LEU A 116 0.01 2.34 -15.57
N VAL A 117 1.17 1.66 -15.47
CA VAL A 117 2.47 2.34 -15.53
C VAL A 117 2.66 3.03 -16.88
N TYR A 118 2.28 2.36 -17.97
CA TYR A 118 2.35 2.92 -19.31
C TYR A 118 1.44 4.16 -19.44
N GLY A 119 0.17 4.06 -19.05
CA GLY A 119 -0.76 5.20 -19.08
C GLY A 119 -0.31 6.38 -18.22
N LEU A 120 0.30 6.11 -17.06
CA LEU A 120 0.93 7.15 -16.23
C LEU A 120 2.09 7.85 -16.93
N ARG A 121 2.94 7.08 -17.63
CA ARG A 121 4.13 7.60 -18.32
C ARG A 121 3.77 8.50 -19.50
N GLU A 122 2.68 8.21 -20.20
CA GLU A 122 2.18 9.01 -21.33
C GLU A 122 1.73 10.42 -20.91
N ILE A 123 1.45 10.64 -19.62
CA ILE A 123 1.10 11.96 -19.12
C ILE A 123 2.38 12.81 -18.96
N GLU A 124 2.54 13.84 -19.79
CA GLU A 124 3.73 14.71 -19.86
C GLU A 124 4.21 15.22 -18.47
N ARG A 125 3.27 15.59 -17.59
CA ARG A 125 3.58 16.12 -16.25
C ARG A 125 4.03 15.07 -15.23
N ILE A 126 3.93 13.77 -15.53
CA ILE A 126 4.35 12.71 -14.63
C ILE A 126 5.87 12.56 -14.67
N GLY A 127 6.49 12.61 -13.50
CA GLY A 127 7.91 12.49 -13.30
C GLY A 127 8.32 11.05 -13.01
N GLU A 128 8.62 10.79 -11.75
CA GLU A 128 8.99 9.46 -11.25
C GLU A 128 7.73 8.62 -11.05
N ILE A 129 7.80 7.33 -11.40
CA ILE A 129 6.78 6.33 -11.12
C ILE A 129 7.48 5.24 -10.31
N ALA A 130 7.14 5.17 -9.03
CA ALA A 130 7.65 4.15 -8.12
C ALA A 130 6.53 3.15 -7.77
N VAL A 131 6.89 1.91 -7.44
CA VAL A 131 5.94 0.92 -6.94
C VAL A 131 6.45 0.25 -5.66
N GLU A 132 5.57 0.05 -4.68
CA GLU A 132 5.84 -0.75 -3.48
C GLU A 132 5.50 -2.22 -3.74
N THR A 133 6.38 -3.14 -3.32
CA THR A 133 6.11 -4.57 -3.40
C THR A 133 6.85 -5.34 -2.32
N HIS A 134 6.30 -6.48 -1.89
CA HIS A 134 7.05 -7.44 -1.06
C HIS A 134 7.88 -8.40 -1.92
N GLY A 135 7.86 -8.24 -3.25
CA GLY A 135 8.78 -8.87 -4.18
C GLY A 135 8.43 -10.30 -4.60
N ALA A 136 7.53 -10.99 -3.90
CA ALA A 136 7.20 -12.40 -4.16
C ALA A 136 6.64 -12.67 -5.57
N VAL A 137 6.02 -11.68 -6.20
CA VAL A 137 5.49 -11.78 -7.57
C VAL A 137 6.48 -11.32 -8.64
N LEU A 138 7.65 -10.82 -8.24
CA LEU A 138 8.65 -10.36 -9.19
C LEU A 138 9.19 -11.53 -10.03
N SER A 139 9.33 -11.24 -11.31
CA SER A 139 9.98 -12.08 -12.30
C SER A 139 10.70 -11.17 -13.27
N GLU A 140 11.74 -11.66 -13.93
CA GLU A 140 12.44 -10.86 -14.93
C GLU A 140 11.52 -10.32 -16.03
N SER A 141 10.53 -11.12 -16.44
CA SER A 141 9.53 -10.73 -17.45
C SER A 141 8.68 -9.55 -16.98
N LEU A 142 8.13 -9.63 -15.76
CA LEU A 142 7.35 -8.53 -15.17
C LEU A 142 8.21 -7.27 -15.00
N ILE A 143 9.43 -7.42 -14.50
CA ILE A 143 10.37 -6.31 -14.29
C ILE A 143 10.72 -5.63 -15.62
N ARG A 144 11.02 -6.39 -16.68
CA ARG A 144 11.29 -5.84 -18.03
C ARG A 144 10.08 -5.05 -18.54
N ARG A 145 8.88 -5.65 -18.47
CA ARG A 145 7.64 -4.99 -18.91
C ARG A 145 7.35 -3.70 -18.14
N LEU A 146 7.56 -3.69 -16.82
CA LEU A 146 7.39 -2.49 -16.00
C LEU A 146 8.40 -1.40 -16.37
N ARG A 147 9.67 -1.75 -16.54
CA ARG A 147 10.72 -0.82 -17.00
C ARG A 147 10.36 -0.23 -18.37
N ASP A 148 9.98 -1.09 -19.32
CA ASP A 148 9.67 -0.68 -20.69
C ASP A 148 8.40 0.19 -20.75
N ALA A 149 7.45 -0.02 -19.83
CA ALA A 149 6.29 0.85 -19.63
C ALA A 149 6.65 2.21 -18.99
N GLY A 150 7.88 2.40 -18.50
CA GLY A 150 8.36 3.66 -17.94
C GLY A 150 8.39 3.72 -16.42
N LEU A 151 8.33 2.58 -15.72
CA LEU A 151 8.60 2.53 -14.28
C LEU A 151 10.02 3.02 -14.01
N THR A 152 10.21 3.82 -12.97
CA THR A 152 11.52 4.39 -12.62
C THR A 152 12.14 3.73 -11.39
N ARG A 153 11.32 3.32 -10.41
CA ARG A 153 11.80 2.72 -9.17
C ARG A 153 10.91 1.59 -8.67
N ILE A 154 11.53 0.55 -8.10
CA ILE A 154 10.85 -0.47 -7.30
C ILE A 154 11.33 -0.36 -5.85
N ASN A 155 10.38 -0.23 -4.93
CA ASN A 155 10.61 -0.32 -3.50
C ASN A 155 10.28 -1.75 -3.06
N VAL A 156 11.29 -2.51 -2.62
CA VAL A 156 11.16 -3.94 -2.28
C VAL A 156 11.29 -4.13 -0.77
N SER A 157 10.22 -4.63 -0.15
CA SER A 157 10.21 -4.96 1.28
C SER A 157 10.92 -6.30 1.51
N ILE A 158 12.08 -6.26 2.18
CA ILE A 158 12.87 -7.43 2.57
C ILE A 158 13.19 -7.29 4.06
N ASP A 159 12.46 -7.97 4.95
CA ASP A 159 12.61 -7.80 6.40
C ASP A 159 13.67 -8.71 7.07
N SER A 160 14.20 -9.67 6.31
CA SER A 160 15.35 -10.50 6.68
C SER A 160 15.93 -11.17 5.44
N LEU A 161 17.26 -11.31 5.34
CA LEU A 161 17.92 -12.12 4.30
C LEU A 161 17.99 -13.61 4.68
N ASN A 162 17.67 -13.96 5.93
CA ASN A 162 17.58 -15.34 6.38
C ASN A 162 16.24 -15.96 5.92
N PRO A 163 16.23 -17.03 5.11
CA PRO A 163 14.99 -17.58 4.56
C PRO A 163 13.97 -18.04 5.61
N SER A 164 14.44 -18.64 6.71
CA SER A 164 13.55 -19.12 7.78
C SER A 164 12.87 -17.95 8.49
N ARG A 165 13.65 -16.92 8.84
CA ARG A 165 13.11 -15.72 9.48
C ARG A 165 12.21 -14.93 8.52
N ALA A 166 12.59 -14.79 7.26
CA ALA A 166 11.81 -14.09 6.24
C ALA A 166 10.44 -14.77 6.00
N SER A 167 10.41 -16.10 5.88
CA SER A 167 9.17 -16.89 5.78
C SER A 167 8.29 -16.75 7.02
N MET A 168 8.90 -16.78 8.22
CA MET A 168 8.19 -16.55 9.50
C MET A 168 7.58 -15.15 9.58
N LEU A 169 8.35 -14.12 9.22
CA LEU A 169 7.91 -12.73 9.18
C LEU A 169 6.76 -12.52 8.19
N ALA A 170 6.86 -13.11 6.99
CA ALA A 170 5.80 -13.11 5.96
C ALA A 170 4.60 -14.02 6.31
N ASN A 171 4.74 -14.88 7.32
CA ASN A 171 3.79 -15.94 7.69
C ASN A 171 3.33 -16.78 6.49
N THR A 172 4.28 -17.08 5.60
CA THR A 172 4.00 -17.67 4.30
C THR A 172 5.12 -18.64 3.93
N GLY A 173 4.87 -19.94 4.08
CA GLY A 173 5.92 -20.97 3.99
C GLY A 173 6.63 -21.07 2.63
N TRP A 174 6.00 -20.61 1.55
CA TRP A 174 6.57 -20.59 0.21
C TRP A 174 7.31 -19.28 -0.12
N TYR A 175 7.32 -18.30 0.77
CA TYR A 175 8.01 -17.03 0.55
C TYR A 175 9.54 -17.25 0.49
N ASP A 176 10.13 -16.98 -0.67
CA ASP A 176 11.57 -17.16 -0.91
C ASP A 176 12.28 -15.81 -1.06
N VAL A 177 12.92 -15.38 0.03
CA VAL A 177 13.63 -14.11 0.05
C VAL A 177 14.89 -14.09 -0.82
N ARG A 178 15.49 -15.25 -1.12
CA ARG A 178 16.66 -15.30 -2.02
C ARG A 178 16.25 -14.92 -3.42
N ARG A 179 15.15 -15.49 -3.91
CA ARG A 179 14.55 -15.11 -5.19
C ARG A 179 14.16 -13.63 -5.21
N VAL A 180 13.59 -13.11 -4.13
CA VAL A 180 13.25 -11.66 -4.05
C VAL A 180 14.50 -10.79 -4.16
N ALA A 181 15.58 -11.13 -3.45
CA ALA A 181 16.85 -10.42 -3.53
C ALA A 181 17.45 -10.50 -4.94
N GLU A 182 17.43 -11.67 -5.59
CA GLU A 182 17.87 -11.83 -6.99
C GLU A 182 17.07 -10.93 -7.95
N MET A 183 15.74 -10.87 -7.79
CA MET A 183 14.89 -10.02 -8.62
C MET A 183 15.12 -8.53 -8.37
N ALA A 184 15.42 -8.13 -7.13
CA ALA A 184 15.82 -6.77 -6.80
C ALA A 184 17.14 -6.39 -7.50
N LEU A 185 18.13 -7.29 -7.49
CA LEU A 185 19.40 -7.07 -8.20
C LEU A 185 19.22 -7.05 -9.73
N TYR A 186 18.35 -7.92 -10.25
CA TYR A 186 18.01 -7.93 -11.68
C TYR A 186 17.32 -6.62 -12.10
N ALA A 187 16.36 -6.11 -11.33
CA ALA A 187 15.74 -4.81 -11.60
C ALA A 187 16.78 -3.68 -11.64
N ASN A 188 17.73 -3.68 -10.69
CA ASN A 188 18.78 -2.68 -10.67
C ASN A 188 19.76 -2.81 -11.85
N SER A 189 20.12 -4.03 -12.23
CA SER A 189 21.06 -4.28 -13.35
C SER A 189 20.51 -3.82 -14.71
N ILE A 190 19.18 -3.81 -14.86
CA ILE A 190 18.53 -3.33 -16.08
C ILE A 190 18.16 -1.84 -16.06
N GLY A 191 18.61 -1.11 -15.04
CA GLY A 191 18.55 0.35 -14.97
C GLY A 191 17.41 0.96 -14.15
N LEU A 192 16.61 0.15 -13.44
CA LEU A 192 15.66 0.67 -12.45
C LEU A 192 16.40 1.08 -11.17
N ASP A 193 15.96 2.17 -10.54
CA ASP A 193 16.32 2.40 -9.14
C ASP A 193 15.63 1.32 -8.29
N VAL A 194 16.33 0.80 -7.28
CA VAL A 194 15.79 -0.18 -6.33
C VAL A 194 16.05 0.29 -4.92
N MET A 195 14.99 0.37 -4.13
CA MET A 195 15.07 0.77 -2.72
C MET A 195 14.61 -0.39 -1.85
N ILE A 196 15.42 -0.79 -0.89
CA ILE A 196 15.08 -1.85 0.05
C ILE A 196 14.40 -1.22 1.28
N THR A 197 13.20 -1.68 1.59
CA THR A 197 12.31 -1.05 2.58
C THR A 197 11.94 -2.00 3.72
N PRO A 198 12.91 -2.45 4.53
CA PRO A 198 12.64 -3.37 5.63
C PRO A 198 11.85 -2.67 6.74
N VAL A 199 10.99 -3.40 7.46
CA VAL A 199 10.40 -2.96 8.71
C VAL A 199 11.29 -3.40 9.86
N TRP A 200 11.78 -2.43 10.65
CA TRP A 200 12.46 -2.72 11.89
C TRP A 200 11.45 -3.06 13.00
N ILE A 201 11.61 -4.24 13.57
CA ILE A 201 10.77 -4.81 14.62
C ILE A 201 11.66 -5.04 15.85
N PRO A 202 11.58 -4.16 16.88
CA PRO A 202 12.48 -4.20 18.02
C PRO A 202 12.50 -5.56 18.72
N GLY A 203 13.70 -6.12 18.91
CA GLY A 203 13.92 -7.41 19.56
C GLY A 203 13.65 -8.64 18.68
N VAL A 204 13.21 -8.45 17.43
CA VAL A 204 12.85 -9.55 16.52
C VAL A 204 13.84 -9.68 15.37
N ASN A 205 14.18 -8.56 14.71
CA ASN A 205 15.02 -8.57 13.51
C ASN A 205 16.16 -7.52 13.54
N ASP A 206 16.57 -7.04 14.72
CA ASP A 206 17.58 -5.97 14.84
C ASP A 206 18.87 -6.24 14.06
N GLY A 207 19.37 -7.48 14.13
CA GLY A 207 20.56 -7.93 13.40
C GLY A 207 20.31 -8.09 11.90
N ASP A 208 19.11 -8.53 11.49
CA ASP A 208 18.77 -8.66 10.07
C ASP A 208 18.77 -7.31 9.37
N ILE A 209 18.28 -6.25 10.03
CA ILE A 209 18.29 -4.91 9.46
C ILE A 209 19.71 -4.45 9.14
N GLU A 210 20.67 -4.71 10.03
CA GLU A 210 22.08 -4.38 9.79
C GLU A 210 22.66 -5.20 8.62
N GLU A 211 22.38 -6.50 8.58
CA GLU A 211 22.77 -7.35 7.44
C GLU A 211 22.21 -6.83 6.12
N ILE A 212 20.93 -6.41 6.10
CA ILE A 212 20.27 -5.83 4.92
C ILE A 212 20.94 -4.52 4.52
N VAL A 213 21.27 -3.63 5.46
CA VAL A 213 21.96 -2.37 5.17
C VAL A 213 23.32 -2.61 4.51
N VAL A 214 24.11 -3.53 5.07
CA VAL A 214 25.43 -3.88 4.52
C VAL A 214 25.30 -4.55 3.16
N TRP A 215 24.34 -5.46 2.99
CA TRP A 215 24.10 -6.12 1.70
C TRP A 215 23.65 -5.13 0.62
N ALA A 216 22.64 -4.30 0.89
CA ALA A 216 22.10 -3.35 -0.07
C ALA A 216 23.14 -2.30 -0.49
N SER A 217 23.93 -1.78 0.46
CA SER A 217 25.00 -0.82 0.16
C SER A 217 26.11 -1.39 -0.72
N ARG A 218 26.37 -2.70 -0.64
CA ARG A 218 27.34 -3.37 -1.51
C ARG A 218 26.77 -3.72 -2.88
N SER A 219 25.47 -4.04 -2.95
CA SER A 219 24.89 -4.73 -4.10
C SER A 219 24.04 -3.84 -5.01
N ILE A 220 23.51 -2.72 -4.52
CA ILE A 220 22.57 -1.86 -5.27
C ILE A 220 23.23 -0.53 -5.62
N ARG A 221 23.04 -0.07 -6.86
CA ARG A 221 23.53 1.22 -7.35
C ARG A 221 22.37 1.97 -8.01
N ASN A 222 21.80 2.93 -7.30
CA ASN A 222 20.74 3.80 -7.82
C ASN A 222 21.34 5.04 -8.48
N ARG A 223 20.61 5.59 -9.45
CA ARG A 223 20.96 6.84 -10.14
C ARG A 223 20.46 8.06 -9.38
N SER A 224 19.25 7.97 -8.80
CA SER A 224 18.55 9.15 -8.28
C SER A 224 17.87 8.97 -6.94
N SER A 225 17.67 7.74 -6.49
CA SER A 225 16.90 7.42 -5.29
C SER A 225 17.77 6.81 -4.19
N PRO A 226 17.43 6.99 -2.91
CA PRO A 226 18.02 6.21 -1.82
C PRO A 226 17.92 4.70 -2.09
N ILE A 227 18.93 3.95 -1.66
CA ILE A 227 18.93 2.48 -1.77
C ILE A 227 18.19 1.80 -0.62
N LEU A 228 17.94 2.54 0.48
CA LEU A 228 17.37 2.03 1.73
C LEU A 228 16.35 3.02 2.29
N GLY A 229 15.25 2.49 2.82
CA GLY A 229 14.34 3.23 3.70
C GLY A 229 13.75 2.30 4.72
N ILE A 230 14.42 2.20 5.86
CA ILE A 230 13.96 1.39 6.98
C ILE A 230 12.65 2.01 7.49
N GLN A 231 11.65 1.15 7.67
CA GLN A 231 10.33 1.52 8.14
C GLN A 231 10.21 1.19 9.62
N LYS A 232 9.54 2.07 10.36
CA LYS A 232 9.22 1.84 11.77
C LYS A 232 8.04 0.87 11.88
N TYR A 233 8.14 -0.17 12.71
CA TYR A 233 6.99 -0.98 13.07
C TYR A 233 5.90 -0.13 13.76
N ILE A 234 4.63 -0.31 13.34
CA ILE A 234 3.46 0.38 13.89
C ILE A 234 2.42 -0.65 14.29
N ALA A 235 2.09 -0.72 15.58
CA ALA A 235 1.15 -1.67 16.15
C ALA A 235 -0.29 -1.16 16.01
N HIS A 236 -0.82 -1.20 14.79
CA HIS A 236 -2.12 -0.63 14.48
C HIS A 236 -3.30 -1.41 15.11
N LYS A 237 -4.38 -0.73 15.52
CA LYS A 237 -5.54 -1.35 16.21
C LYS A 237 -6.17 -2.52 15.44
N ARG A 238 -6.23 -2.40 14.12
CA ARG A 238 -6.83 -3.40 13.21
C ARG A 238 -5.78 -4.16 12.39
N GLY A 239 -4.50 -3.99 12.70
CA GLY A 239 -3.41 -4.74 12.08
C GLY A 239 -3.06 -6.00 12.87
N ARG A 240 -2.18 -6.83 12.30
CA ARG A 240 -1.54 -7.93 13.03
C ARG A 240 -0.41 -7.38 13.90
N LYS A 241 -0.35 -7.88 15.14
CA LYS A 241 0.62 -7.46 16.14
C LYS A 241 1.43 -8.67 16.58
N ILE A 242 2.72 -8.49 16.75
CA ILE A 242 3.61 -9.53 17.28
C ILE A 242 3.49 -9.54 18.81
N LEU A 243 3.21 -10.70 19.38
CA LEU A 243 3.08 -10.88 20.82
C LEU A 243 4.40 -10.55 21.53
N GLY A 244 4.34 -9.75 22.59
CA GLY A 244 5.52 -9.35 23.37
C GLY A 244 6.34 -8.20 22.77
N VAL A 245 6.10 -7.79 21.53
CA VAL A 245 6.82 -6.68 20.90
C VAL A 245 6.11 -5.36 21.16
N LYS A 246 6.85 -4.39 21.71
CA LYS A 246 6.37 -3.02 21.89
C LYS A 246 6.73 -2.17 20.68
N GLU A 247 5.78 -1.36 20.23
CA GLU A 247 6.06 -0.31 19.24
C GLU A 247 7.02 0.72 19.85
N SER A 248 8.11 1.04 19.13
CA SER A 248 9.04 2.09 19.55
C SER A 248 8.41 3.47 19.41
N SER A 249 8.88 4.44 20.18
CA SER A 249 8.66 5.85 19.86
C SER A 249 9.42 6.25 18.57
N TRP A 250 9.05 7.38 17.99
CA TRP A 250 9.80 7.97 16.88
C TRP A 250 11.23 8.33 17.27
N SER A 251 11.43 8.86 18.49
CA SER A 251 12.76 9.22 18.97
C SER A 251 13.69 8.00 19.13
N GLU A 252 13.16 6.88 19.63
CA GLU A 252 13.90 5.62 19.69
C GLU A 252 14.22 5.08 18.29
N PHE A 253 13.25 5.15 17.37
CA PHE A 253 13.47 4.74 15.99
C PHE A 253 14.58 5.54 15.31
N TYR A 254 14.56 6.88 15.43
CA TYR A 254 15.60 7.71 14.82
C TYR A 254 16.97 7.52 15.48
N ARG A 255 17.02 7.27 16.79
CA ARG A 255 18.27 6.92 17.49
C ARG A 255 18.84 5.60 16.99
N TYR A 256 17.97 4.61 16.79
CA TYR A 256 18.35 3.32 16.20
C TYR A 256 18.94 3.50 14.78
N LEU A 257 18.30 4.31 13.93
CA LEU A 257 18.85 4.62 12.61
C LEU A 257 20.22 5.30 12.71
N GLU A 258 20.36 6.33 13.56
CA GLU A 258 21.63 7.04 13.74
C GLU A 258 22.77 6.14 14.25
N GLU A 259 22.47 5.22 15.18
CA GLU A 259 23.43 4.20 15.62
C GLU A 259 23.84 3.25 14.50
N LEU A 260 22.89 2.85 13.65
CA LEU A 260 23.17 1.99 12.51
C LEU A 260 23.94 2.72 11.40
N GLU A 261 23.63 3.99 11.13
CA GLU A 261 24.40 4.86 10.23
C GLU A 261 25.85 4.97 10.70
N ARG A 262 26.09 5.20 12.00
CA ARG A 262 27.45 5.28 12.58
C ARG A 262 28.25 3.99 12.42
N ARG A 263 27.61 2.82 12.55
CA ARG A 263 28.28 1.51 12.43
C ARG A 263 28.54 1.11 10.98
N THR A 264 27.63 1.42 10.07
CA THR A 264 27.68 0.95 8.68
C THR A 264 28.24 1.98 7.70
N GLY A 265 28.25 3.26 8.06
CA GLY A 265 28.62 4.37 7.17
C GLY A 265 27.59 4.67 6.07
N VAL A 266 26.41 4.04 6.13
CA VAL A 266 25.34 4.19 5.12
C VAL A 266 24.34 5.22 5.62
N LYS A 267 23.90 6.15 4.76
CA LYS A 267 22.79 7.08 5.07
C LYS A 267 21.47 6.31 5.12
N LEU A 268 20.76 6.39 6.24
CA LEU A 268 19.48 5.73 6.54
C LEU A 268 18.37 6.73 6.90
N ARG A 269 18.72 7.93 7.35
CA ARG A 269 17.77 9.03 7.57
C ARG A 269 17.45 9.69 6.23
N ILE A 270 16.36 9.24 5.62
CA ILE A 270 15.82 9.78 4.37
C ILE A 270 14.80 10.89 4.64
N SER A 271 14.66 11.79 3.67
CA SER A 271 13.79 12.97 3.71
C SER A 271 12.99 13.08 2.41
N MET A 272 12.00 13.98 2.37
CA MET A 272 11.25 14.27 1.14
C MET A 272 12.15 14.79 0.01
N GLU A 273 13.23 15.51 0.35
CA GLU A 273 14.17 16.06 -0.62
C GLU A 273 14.92 14.97 -1.38
N ASP A 274 15.24 13.85 -0.71
CA ASP A 274 15.88 12.69 -1.34
C ASP A 274 15.02 12.09 -2.47
N PHE A 275 13.71 12.37 -2.46
CA PHE A 275 12.74 11.96 -3.50
C PHE A 275 12.27 13.12 -4.37
N LYS A 276 12.87 14.32 -4.23
CA LYS A 276 12.45 15.56 -4.91
C LYS A 276 10.97 15.89 -4.66
N VAL A 277 10.47 15.47 -3.51
CA VAL A 277 9.11 15.75 -3.05
C VAL A 277 9.09 17.10 -2.34
N ARG A 278 8.13 17.94 -2.73
CA ARG A 278 7.96 19.31 -2.25
C ARG A 278 6.47 19.63 -2.07
N PRO A 279 6.13 20.61 -1.23
CA PRO A 279 4.76 21.09 -1.09
C PRO A 279 4.14 21.51 -2.43
N ASP A 280 2.86 21.24 -2.62
CA ASP A 280 2.06 21.61 -3.80
C ASP A 280 0.59 21.80 -3.39
N ASN A 281 -0.24 22.29 -4.31
CA ASN A 281 -1.67 22.37 -4.11
C ASN A 281 -2.27 20.99 -3.83
N SER A 282 -3.26 20.96 -2.94
CA SER A 282 -4.11 19.79 -2.73
C SER A 282 -5.35 19.85 -3.61
N VAL A 283 -5.90 18.69 -3.97
CA VAL A 283 -7.27 18.60 -4.49
C VAL A 283 -8.29 19.21 -3.50
N PRO A 284 -9.43 19.75 -3.98
CA PRO A 284 -10.46 20.31 -3.10
C PRO A 284 -10.91 19.31 -2.03
N LYS A 285 -11.29 19.82 -0.86
CA LYS A 285 -11.82 19.01 0.25
C LYS A 285 -13.29 19.42 0.51
N PRO A 286 -14.27 18.85 -0.21
CA PRO A 286 -15.65 19.37 -0.25
C PRO A 286 -16.52 18.96 0.94
N LEU A 287 -16.01 18.14 1.84
CA LEU A 287 -16.69 17.65 3.04
C LEU A 287 -15.84 17.95 4.27
N SER A 288 -16.50 18.25 5.37
CA SER A 288 -15.86 18.58 6.65
C SER A 288 -16.43 17.75 7.80
N ALA A 289 -15.60 17.45 8.81
CA ALA A 289 -16.08 16.79 10.03
C ALA A 289 -17.20 17.60 10.70
N GLY A 290 -18.25 16.90 11.15
CA GLY A 290 -19.46 17.49 11.73
C GLY A 290 -20.60 17.70 10.73
N GLU A 291 -20.31 17.80 9.44
CA GLU A 291 -21.31 17.99 8.38
C GLU A 291 -22.26 16.79 8.27
N LYS A 292 -23.55 17.07 8.06
CA LYS A 292 -24.56 16.07 7.66
C LYS A 292 -24.75 16.12 6.14
N ILE A 293 -24.68 14.98 5.47
CA ILE A 293 -24.82 14.87 4.02
C ILE A 293 -25.59 13.60 3.66
N ILE A 294 -26.30 13.62 2.53
CA ILE A 294 -26.88 12.41 1.94
C ILE A 294 -25.78 11.73 1.13
N ALA A 295 -25.44 10.49 1.48
CA ALA A 295 -24.51 9.65 0.75
C ALA A 295 -25.26 8.51 0.06
N LYS A 296 -24.91 8.24 -1.19
CA LYS A 296 -25.44 7.08 -1.93
C LYS A 296 -24.54 5.88 -1.69
N ILE A 297 -25.12 4.79 -1.20
CA ILE A 297 -24.40 3.55 -0.89
C ILE A 297 -23.99 2.87 -2.20
N TYR A 298 -22.74 2.45 -2.28
CA TYR A 298 -22.17 1.76 -3.44
C TYR A 298 -21.94 0.28 -3.17
N SER A 299 -21.28 -0.05 -2.05
CA SER A 299 -20.94 -1.44 -1.71
C SER A 299 -20.71 -1.60 -0.21
N ILE A 300 -20.49 -2.84 0.20
CA ILE A 300 -19.83 -3.13 1.48
C ILE A 300 -18.47 -2.42 1.55
N GLY A 301 -18.05 -2.13 2.78
CA GLY A 301 -16.77 -1.52 3.09
C GLY A 301 -15.66 -2.54 3.19
N TRP A 302 -14.46 -2.03 3.49
CA TRP A 302 -13.24 -2.83 3.59
C TRP A 302 -13.30 -3.81 4.77
N LEU A 303 -13.83 -3.35 5.90
CA LEU A 303 -13.89 -4.08 7.15
C LEU A 303 -15.33 -4.39 7.54
N ARG A 304 -15.51 -5.39 8.42
CA ARG A 304 -16.83 -5.75 8.93
C ARG A 304 -17.51 -4.55 9.60
N GLY A 305 -18.78 -4.33 9.26
CA GLY A 305 -19.58 -3.22 9.80
C GLY A 305 -19.31 -1.88 9.13
N GLU A 306 -18.62 -1.89 7.99
CA GLU A 306 -18.38 -0.72 7.14
C GLU A 306 -19.11 -0.86 5.82
N PHE A 307 -19.57 0.26 5.29
CA PHE A 307 -20.08 0.42 3.94
C PHE A 307 -19.35 1.55 3.24
N ILE A 308 -19.30 1.50 1.92
CA ILE A 308 -18.80 2.59 1.09
C ILE A 308 -19.98 3.27 0.43
N GLY A 309 -20.07 4.58 0.64
CA GLY A 309 -20.93 5.45 -0.14
C GLY A 309 -20.14 6.58 -0.79
N TYR A 310 -20.83 7.43 -1.51
CA TYR A 310 -20.24 8.63 -2.09
C TYR A 310 -21.19 9.82 -2.05
N ALA A 311 -20.59 11.01 -1.95
CA ALA A 311 -21.27 12.30 -2.06
C ALA A 311 -20.27 13.36 -2.51
N ARG A 312 -20.73 14.36 -3.29
CA ARG A 312 -19.92 15.50 -3.75
C ARG A 312 -18.54 15.12 -4.31
N GLY A 313 -18.51 14.06 -5.13
CA GLY A 313 -17.29 13.58 -5.77
C GLY A 313 -16.26 12.99 -4.81
N ARG A 314 -16.66 12.55 -3.61
CA ARG A 314 -15.79 11.85 -2.64
C ARG A 314 -16.40 10.52 -2.20
N VAL A 315 -15.53 9.54 -1.96
CA VAL A 315 -15.86 8.31 -1.26
C VAL A 315 -15.98 8.59 0.23
N ILE A 316 -16.94 7.95 0.90
CA ILE A 316 -17.18 8.06 2.33
C ILE A 316 -17.29 6.65 2.90
N THR A 317 -16.44 6.31 3.86
CA THR A 317 -16.60 5.07 4.64
C THR A 317 -17.61 5.31 5.75
N ILE A 318 -18.70 4.56 5.75
CA ILE A 318 -19.75 4.66 6.76
C ILE A 318 -19.59 3.50 7.73
N VAL A 319 -19.39 3.80 9.01
CA VAL A 319 -19.03 2.81 10.03
C VAL A 319 -20.18 2.53 11.00
N GLY A 320 -20.22 1.31 11.53
CA GLY A 320 -21.15 0.91 12.59
C GLY A 320 -22.54 0.55 12.08
N ILE A 321 -22.62 -0.03 10.87
CA ILE A 321 -23.86 -0.48 10.26
C ILE A 321 -23.72 -1.95 9.88
N GLU A 322 -24.73 -2.75 10.16
CA GLU A 322 -24.69 -4.20 9.94
C GLU A 322 -25.18 -4.60 8.54
N ASP A 323 -26.21 -3.91 8.04
CA ASP A 323 -26.81 -4.20 6.74
C ASP A 323 -27.32 -2.94 6.04
N LEU A 324 -26.98 -2.80 4.76
CA LEU A 324 -27.43 -1.74 3.86
C LEU A 324 -27.48 -2.28 2.44
N ALA A 325 -28.56 -1.95 1.72
CA ALA A 325 -28.68 -2.22 0.31
C ALA A 325 -27.81 -1.26 -0.52
N GLU A 326 -27.16 -1.79 -1.57
CA GLU A 326 -26.50 -0.98 -2.60
C GLU A 326 -27.54 -0.04 -3.27
N GLY A 327 -27.13 1.19 -3.57
CA GLY A 327 -27.98 2.21 -4.20
C GLY A 327 -28.86 3.02 -3.24
N LEU A 328 -29.00 2.62 -1.98
CA LEU A 328 -29.74 3.38 -0.96
C LEU A 328 -29.10 4.75 -0.74
N GLU A 329 -29.91 5.78 -0.50
CA GLU A 329 -29.45 7.08 -0.02
C GLU A 329 -29.65 7.20 1.48
N LEU A 330 -28.60 7.61 2.19
CA LEU A 330 -28.58 7.65 3.64
C LEU A 330 -28.00 8.97 4.13
N MET A 331 -28.68 9.61 5.09
CA MET A 331 -28.12 10.77 5.77
C MET A 331 -27.04 10.32 6.76
N VAL A 332 -25.82 10.81 6.55
CA VAL A 332 -24.66 10.49 7.37
C VAL A 332 -24.02 11.76 7.93
N ARG A 333 -23.41 11.67 9.10
CA ARG A 333 -22.59 12.72 9.69
C ARG A 333 -21.12 12.35 9.53
N ILE A 334 -20.34 13.23 8.91
CA ILE A 334 -18.88 13.07 8.78
C ILE A 334 -18.25 13.15 10.18
N THR A 335 -17.44 12.16 10.51
CA THR A 335 -16.73 12.03 11.80
C THR A 335 -15.23 12.24 11.66
N HIS A 336 -14.69 12.05 10.45
CA HIS A 336 -13.28 12.22 10.13
C HIS A 336 -13.11 12.67 8.68
N ASP A 337 -12.12 13.52 8.40
CA ASP A 337 -11.95 14.18 7.11
C ASP A 337 -10.49 14.55 6.77
N ARG A 338 -9.49 13.87 7.34
CA ARG A 338 -8.08 14.21 7.11
C ARG A 338 -7.63 13.74 5.73
N ASP A 339 -6.88 14.59 4.99
CA ASP A 339 -6.29 14.26 3.67
C ASP A 339 -7.31 13.75 2.64
N ASN A 340 -8.53 14.31 2.65
CA ASN A 340 -9.66 13.82 1.84
C ASN A 340 -10.06 12.36 2.12
N ILE A 341 -9.71 11.78 3.27
CA ILE A 341 -10.19 10.47 3.70
C ILE A 341 -11.34 10.66 4.69
N TYR A 342 -12.50 10.09 4.37
CA TYR A 342 -13.74 10.38 5.09
C TYR A 342 -14.29 9.16 5.82
N LEU A 343 -14.53 9.33 7.12
CA LEU A 343 -15.33 8.39 7.92
C LEU A 343 -16.62 9.06 8.34
N ALA A 344 -17.74 8.35 8.28
CA ALA A 344 -19.04 8.85 8.68
C ALA A 344 -19.83 7.82 9.49
N ARG A 345 -20.87 8.28 10.18
CA ARG A 345 -21.88 7.43 10.84
C ARG A 345 -23.27 7.88 10.41
N VAL A 346 -24.27 7.00 10.54
CA VAL A 346 -25.67 7.38 10.32
C VAL A 346 -26.01 8.60 11.17
N ALA A 347 -26.54 9.64 10.54
CA ALA A 347 -27.01 10.81 11.25
C ALA A 347 -28.34 10.45 11.94
N ARG A 348 -28.34 10.44 13.27
CA ARG A 348 -29.60 10.51 14.04
C ARG A 348 -30.20 11.91 13.97
#